data_AF-A0A6P6G753-F1
#
_entry.id   AF-A0A6P6G753-F1
#
_cell.length_a   1.000
_cell.length_b   1.000
_cell.length_c   1.000
_cell.angle_alpha   90.00
_cell.angle_beta   90.00
_cell.angle_gamma   90.00
#
_symmetry.space_group_name_H-M   'P 1'
#
loop_
_entity.id
_entity.type
_entity.pdbx_description
1 polymer ?
#
loop_
_entity_poly.entity_id
_entity_poly.type
_entity_poly.pdbx_seq_one_letter_code
_entity_poly.pdbx_strand_id
1 'polypeptide(L)'
;MMLPMSIRYKTCGNYINKGTKFNSRMEEAISDSYLGIRKFKFYFNCTNCSAKLTIKSDPQNSDYIVESGATRIFEPWRSQKDDDEHYLDSMKSLEKRSLDSKRKMESMAALDEIKSIKSRHATVSIDSMLHALQRSAAKKKKLEEEEDEKLIKSIVFCNLKNYVRRILDDDENMRKRKKKKKKRLRTN
;
A
#
# COMPACT_ATOMS: atom_id res chain seq x y z
N MET A 1 24.85 36.68 30.63
CA MET A 1 25.24 35.86 29.46
C MET A 1 24.02 35.49 28.63
N MET A 2 24.18 35.20 27.34
CA MET A 2 23.12 34.60 26.53
C MET A 2 23.13 33.08 26.68
N LEU A 3 21.97 32.44 26.64
CA LEU A 3 21.87 30.99 26.77
C LEU A 3 22.35 30.28 25.49
N PRO A 4 23.31 29.34 25.56
CA PRO A 4 23.92 28.74 24.36
C PRO A 4 23.05 27.67 23.69
N MET A 5 22.04 27.15 24.39
CA MET A 5 21.15 26.08 23.92
C MET A 5 19.72 26.33 24.37
N SER A 6 18.75 25.72 23.68
CA SER A 6 17.36 25.71 24.13
C SER A 6 17.16 24.65 25.23
N ILE A 7 16.47 25.02 26.29
CA ILE A 7 16.27 24.19 27.48
C ILE A 7 14.82 24.16 27.93
N ARG A 8 14.47 23.13 28.69
CA ARG A 8 13.20 23.01 29.41
C ARG A 8 13.50 22.79 30.90
N TYR A 9 12.97 23.66 31.76
CA TYR A 9 13.12 23.48 33.21
C TYR A 9 12.39 22.23 33.70
N LYS A 10 13.02 21.45 34.58
CA LYS A 10 12.42 20.22 35.13
C LYS A 10 11.28 20.51 36.10
N THR A 11 11.35 21.63 36.83
CA THR A 11 10.39 21.96 37.91
C THR A 11 9.10 22.59 37.41
N CYS A 12 9.17 23.57 36.51
CA CYS A 12 7.99 24.30 36.01
C CYS A 12 7.65 24.00 34.54
N GLY A 13 8.47 23.19 33.85
CA GLY A 13 8.28 22.91 32.44
C GLY A 13 8.50 24.10 31.51
N ASN A 14 8.93 25.27 32.02
CA ASN A 14 9.12 26.46 31.21
C ASN A 14 10.23 26.25 30.17
N TYR A 15 9.97 26.67 28.94
CA TYR A 15 10.87 26.56 27.81
C TYR A 15 11.61 27.86 27.60
N ILE A 16 12.92 27.75 27.41
CA ILE A 16 13.79 28.88 27.16
C ILE A 16 14.56 28.61 25.88
N ASN A 17 14.41 29.52 24.92
CA ASN A 17 15.07 29.42 23.63
C ASN A 17 16.56 29.80 23.75
N LYS A 18 17.35 29.22 22.85
CA LYS A 18 18.73 29.64 22.60
C LYS A 18 18.80 31.15 22.32
N GLY A 19 19.81 31.81 22.88
CA GLY A 19 20.06 33.25 22.69
C GLY A 19 19.30 34.16 23.64
N THR A 20 18.50 33.62 24.56
CA THR A 20 17.85 34.43 25.60
C THR A 20 18.88 35.04 26.56
N LYS A 21 18.75 36.34 26.84
CA LYS A 21 19.68 37.07 27.71
C LYS A 21 19.29 36.85 29.17
N PHE A 22 20.23 36.31 29.95
CA PHE A 22 20.07 36.11 31.39
C PHE A 22 21.16 36.80 32.19
N ASN A 23 20.78 37.24 33.38
CA ASN A 23 21.74 37.51 34.45
C ASN A 23 22.21 36.17 35.00
N SER A 24 23.53 35.99 35.06
CA SER A 24 24.15 34.73 35.44
C SER A 24 25.29 34.97 36.40
N ARG A 25 25.41 34.12 37.42
CA ARG A 25 26.63 34.06 38.25
C ARG A 25 27.60 33.07 37.63
N MET A 26 28.89 33.38 37.68
CA MET A 26 29.96 32.58 37.10
C MET A 26 30.90 32.15 38.21
N GLU A 27 31.18 30.85 38.28
CA GLU A 27 32.15 30.25 39.21
C GLU A 27 33.15 29.40 38.42
N GLU A 28 34.41 29.41 38.85
CA GLU A 28 35.43 28.52 38.30
C GLU A 28 35.25 27.11 38.88
N ALA A 29 35.19 26.09 38.02
CA ALA A 29 35.19 24.70 38.46
C ALA A 29 36.62 24.29 38.83
N ILE A 30 37.01 24.49 40.09
CA ILE A 30 38.38 24.29 40.59
C ILE A 30 38.89 22.86 40.34
N SER A 31 38.02 21.84 40.33
CA SER A 31 38.40 20.44 40.15
C SER A 31 38.50 19.98 38.69
N ASP A 32 37.92 20.71 37.73
CA ASP A 32 37.67 20.20 36.39
C ASP A 32 38.36 21.10 35.34
N SER A 33 39.67 20.92 35.14
CA SER A 33 40.40 21.54 34.02
C SER A 33 40.63 20.52 32.91
N TYR A 34 40.52 20.95 31.65
CA TYR A 34 40.77 20.09 30.48
C TYR A 34 41.97 20.62 29.71
N LEU A 35 43.07 19.86 29.67
CA LEU A 35 44.32 20.26 29.00
C LEU A 35 44.82 21.67 29.43
N GLY A 36 44.61 22.05 30.70
CA GLY A 36 44.96 23.37 31.23
C GLY A 36 43.92 24.48 30.99
N ILE A 37 42.85 24.21 30.26
CA ILE A 37 41.72 25.13 30.07
C ILE A 37 40.78 25.03 31.28
N ARG A 38 40.48 26.17 31.90
CA ARG A 38 39.54 26.25 33.03
C ARG A 38 38.11 26.04 32.54
N LYS A 39 37.35 25.19 33.23
CA LYS A 39 35.90 25.08 33.02
C LYS A 39 35.17 26.04 33.96
N PHE A 40 34.09 26.64 33.46
CA PHE A 40 33.24 27.54 34.21
C PHE A 40 31.86 26.92 34.43
N LYS A 41 31.33 27.15 35.63
CA LYS A 41 29.94 26.87 35.97
C LYS A 41 29.15 28.17 35.96
N PHE A 42 28.03 28.15 35.26
CA PHE A 42 27.09 29.26 35.19
C PHE A 42 25.80 28.89 35.89
N TYR A 43 25.33 29.78 36.76
CA TYR A 43 24.05 29.66 37.44
C TYR A 43 23.04 30.63 36.85
N PHE A 44 21.91 30.09 36.47
CA PHE A 44 20.75 30.84 35.95
C PHE A 44 19.55 30.59 36.86
N ASN A 45 18.67 31.58 36.97
CA ASN A 45 17.39 31.43 37.66
C ASN A 45 16.27 31.40 36.63
N CYS A 46 15.30 30.51 36.81
CA CYS A 46 14.08 30.50 36.01
C CYS A 46 13.28 31.79 36.24
N THR A 47 12.69 32.34 35.19
CA THR A 47 11.81 33.51 35.29
C THR A 47 10.48 33.20 35.99
N ASN A 48 10.00 31.95 35.93
CA ASN A 48 8.68 31.58 36.46
C ASN A 48 8.73 31.03 37.89
N CYS A 49 9.58 30.04 38.14
CA CYS A 49 9.64 29.34 39.44
C CYS A 49 10.89 29.64 40.26
N SER A 50 11.76 30.53 39.78
CA SER A 50 13.06 30.87 40.41
C SER A 50 13.99 29.69 40.70
N ALA A 51 13.72 28.51 40.13
CA ALA A 51 14.59 27.35 40.24
C ALA A 51 15.95 27.64 39.60
N LYS A 52 17.01 27.13 40.23
CA LYS A 52 18.39 27.28 39.74
C LYS A 52 18.69 26.24 38.66
N LEU A 53 19.29 26.70 37.59
CA LEU A 53 19.87 25.92 36.51
C LEU A 53 21.39 26.09 36.55
N THR A 54 22.11 24.97 36.45
CA THR A 54 23.57 24.98 36.39
C THR A 54 24.03 24.42 35.07
N ILE A 55 24.85 25.19 34.36
CA ILE A 55 25.47 24.80 33.08
C ILE A 55 26.98 24.83 33.23
N LYS A 56 27.66 23.78 32.77
CA LYS A 56 29.11 23.68 32.65
C LYS A 56 29.56 23.95 31.22
N SER A 57 30.70 24.60 31.06
CA SER A 57 31.42 24.66 29.78
C SER A 57 32.25 23.39 29.56
N ASP A 58 32.21 22.82 28.35
CA ASP A 58 33.01 21.65 27.99
C ASP A 58 33.95 21.95 26.80
N PRO A 59 35.23 22.24 27.09
CA PRO A 59 36.22 22.60 26.08
C PRO A 59 36.45 21.51 25.01
N GLN A 60 36.28 20.24 25.37
CA GLN A 60 36.51 19.11 24.48
C GLN A 60 35.54 19.08 23.29
N ASN A 61 34.27 19.43 23.51
CA ASN A 61 33.21 19.40 22.48
C ASN A 61 32.78 20.79 22.04
N SER A 62 33.48 21.85 22.46
CA SER A 62 33.13 23.26 22.21
C SER A 62 31.67 23.62 22.56
N ASP A 63 31.10 22.89 23.51
CA ASP A 63 29.68 22.94 23.86
C ASP A 63 29.52 23.17 25.37
N TYR A 64 28.28 23.31 25.79
CA TYR A 64 27.92 23.39 27.19
C TYR A 64 27.08 22.17 27.58
N ILE A 65 27.23 21.70 28.81
CA ILE A 65 26.45 20.60 29.37
C ILE A 65 25.63 21.10 30.55
N VAL A 66 24.38 20.65 30.62
CA VAL A 66 23.49 20.97 31.74
C VAL A 66 23.78 20.00 32.89
N GLU A 67 24.24 20.50 34.04
CA GLU A 67 24.43 19.66 35.24
C GLU A 67 23.10 19.39 35.95
N SER A 68 22.33 20.45 36.21
CA SER A 68 21.12 20.37 37.05
C SER A 68 20.07 21.42 36.70
N GLY A 69 18.80 21.12 36.95
CA GLY A 69 17.68 22.07 36.91
C GLY A 69 16.90 22.12 35.60
N ALA A 70 17.49 21.71 34.48
CA ALA A 70 16.82 21.65 33.19
C ALA A 70 17.25 20.44 32.36
N THR A 71 16.52 20.22 31.27
CA THR A 71 16.88 19.27 30.22
C THR A 71 17.10 20.06 28.93
N ARG A 72 18.17 19.73 28.20
CA ARG A 72 18.41 20.29 26.86
C ARG A 72 17.34 19.78 25.90
N ILE A 73 16.80 20.65 25.05
CA ILE A 73 15.90 20.22 23.98
C ILE A 73 16.71 19.43 22.95
N PHE A 74 16.23 18.23 22.63
CA PHE A 74 16.89 17.34 21.70
C PHE A 74 16.77 17.83 20.26
N GLU A 75 17.90 17.92 19.57
CA GLU A 75 18.00 18.28 18.16
C GLU A 75 18.35 17.01 17.37
N PRO A 76 17.47 16.46 16.51
CA PRO A 76 17.69 15.18 15.82
C PRO A 76 18.99 15.12 14.99
N TRP A 77 19.45 16.23 14.44
CA TRP A 77 20.69 16.32 13.66
C TRP A 77 21.97 16.26 14.51
N ARG A 78 21.89 16.34 15.85
CA ARG A 78 23.06 16.19 16.73
C ARG A 78 23.41 14.74 17.05
N SER A 79 22.45 13.82 17.00
CA SER A 79 22.68 12.39 17.28
C SER A 79 23.31 11.63 16.14
N GLN A 80 23.32 12.20 14.93
CA GLN A 80 23.87 11.57 13.74
C GLN A 80 25.42 11.51 13.74
N LYS A 81 26.07 11.99 14.81
CA LYS A 81 27.54 12.03 14.94
C LYS A 81 28.11 10.90 15.81
N ASP A 82 27.29 10.18 16.56
CA ASP A 82 27.73 9.10 17.47
C ASP A 82 27.61 7.70 16.83
N ASP A 83 27.46 7.61 15.50
CA ASP A 83 27.36 6.34 14.77
C ASP A 83 28.75 5.78 14.41
N ASP A 84 29.66 5.60 15.37
CA ASP A 84 31.00 5.00 15.16
C ASP A 84 30.98 3.50 14.75
N GLU A 85 29.85 2.93 14.33
CA GLU A 85 29.71 1.58 13.75
C GLU A 85 30.06 1.51 12.24
N HIS A 86 30.73 2.52 11.70
CA HIS A 86 30.86 2.78 10.26
C HIS A 86 31.69 1.80 9.42
N TYR A 87 32.42 0.82 9.98
CA TYR A 87 33.25 -0.07 9.15
C TYR A 87 32.52 -1.31 8.62
N LEU A 88 31.64 -1.91 9.44
CA LEU A 88 30.77 -3.03 9.02
C LEU A 88 29.50 -2.54 8.28
N ASP A 89 29.15 -1.27 8.45
CA ASP A 89 27.97 -0.65 7.83
C ASP A 89 28.26 -0.07 6.44
N SER A 90 29.52 0.09 6.03
CA SER A 90 29.83 0.59 4.68
C SER A 90 29.39 -0.39 3.57
N MET A 91 29.67 -1.69 3.73
CA MET A 91 29.21 -2.71 2.77
C MET A 91 27.69 -2.90 2.82
N LYS A 92 27.08 -2.89 4.02
CA LYS A 92 25.62 -3.01 4.19
C LYS A 92 24.87 -1.78 3.65
N SER A 93 25.39 -0.58 3.86
CA SER A 93 24.82 0.65 3.31
C SER A 93 24.92 0.70 1.79
N LEU A 94 26.01 0.20 1.20
CA LEU A 94 26.15 0.03 -0.25
C LEU A 94 25.14 -0.99 -0.80
N GLU A 95 24.96 -2.14 -0.14
CA GLU A 95 23.97 -3.14 -0.52
C GLU A 95 22.54 -2.57 -0.43
N LYS A 96 22.21 -1.89 0.68
CA LYS A 96 20.91 -1.22 0.88
C LYS A 96 20.67 -0.16 -0.19
N ARG A 97 21.66 0.67 -0.51
CA ARG A 97 21.56 1.69 -1.57
C ARG A 97 21.32 1.06 -2.94
N SER A 98 21.95 -0.09 -3.20
CA SER A 98 21.79 -0.84 -4.44
C SER A 98 20.40 -1.48 -4.55
N LEU A 99 19.91 -2.09 -3.47
CA LEU A 99 18.55 -2.63 -3.38
C LEU A 99 17.49 -1.53 -3.52
N ASP A 100 17.68 -0.38 -2.87
CA ASP A 100 16.78 0.76 -3.01
C ASP A 100 16.79 1.33 -4.43
N SER A 101 17.96 1.41 -5.07
CA SER A 101 18.08 1.82 -6.47
C SER A 101 17.32 0.86 -7.39
N LYS A 102 17.46 -0.45 -7.18
CA LYS A 102 16.72 -1.48 -7.93
C LYS A 102 15.22 -1.35 -7.77
N ARG A 103 14.72 -1.25 -6.52
CA ARG A 103 13.29 -1.05 -6.24
C ARG A 103 12.74 0.22 -6.86
N LYS A 104 13.52 1.30 -6.86
CA LYS A 104 13.14 2.57 -7.51
C LYS A 104 13.03 2.40 -9.01
N MET A 105 13.99 1.72 -9.66
CA MET A 105 13.91 1.41 -11.10
C MET A 105 12.70 0.56 -11.45
N GLU A 106 12.43 -0.50 -10.68
CA GLU A 106 11.25 -1.37 -10.88
C GLU A 106 9.94 -0.58 -10.70
N SER A 107 9.86 0.27 -9.68
CA SER A 107 8.69 1.12 -9.44
C SER A 107 8.47 2.12 -10.57
N MET A 108 9.55 2.72 -11.09
CA MET A 108 9.46 3.64 -12.22
C MET A 108 9.01 2.93 -13.50
N ALA A 109 9.56 1.75 -13.79
CA ALA A 109 9.16 0.95 -14.94
C ALA A 109 7.66 0.57 -14.87
N ALA A 110 7.17 0.15 -13.70
CA ALA A 110 5.76 -0.17 -13.50
C ALA A 110 4.85 1.05 -13.70
N LEU A 111 5.26 2.23 -13.24
CA LEU A 111 4.52 3.47 -13.47
C LEU A 111 4.47 3.86 -14.94
N ASP A 112 5.57 3.69 -15.67
CA ASP A 112 5.64 3.98 -17.10
C ASP A 112 4.78 3.02 -17.92
N GLU A 113 4.71 1.74 -17.55
CA GLU A 113 3.80 0.76 -18.16
C GLU A 113 2.33 1.18 -17.98
N ILE A 114 1.93 1.51 -16.76
CA ILE A 114 0.56 1.98 -16.47
C ILE A 114 0.25 3.26 -17.26
N LYS A 115 1.21 4.19 -17.34
CA LYS A 115 1.04 5.45 -18.07
C LYS A 115 0.90 5.22 -19.58
N SER A 116 1.69 4.30 -20.15
CA SER A 116 1.61 3.90 -21.55
C SER A 116 0.26 3.28 -21.89
N ILE A 117 -0.23 2.36 -21.06
CA ILE A 117 -1.56 1.75 -21.17
C ILE A 117 -2.65 2.81 -21.12
N LYS A 118 -2.59 3.72 -20.13
CA LYS A 118 -3.56 4.83 -20.00
C LYS A 118 -3.55 5.76 -21.22
N SER A 119 -2.37 6.09 -21.76
CA SER A 119 -2.26 6.91 -22.97
C SER A 119 -2.94 6.27 -24.17
N ARG A 120 -2.76 4.95 -24.36
CA ARG A 120 -3.43 4.20 -25.44
C ARG A 120 -4.95 4.13 -25.26
N HIS A 121 -5.43 4.02 -24.02
CA HIS A 121 -6.86 3.99 -23.72
C HIS A 121 -7.52 5.36 -23.58
N ALA A 122 -6.79 6.47 -23.77
CA ALA A 122 -7.32 7.82 -23.61
C ALA A 122 -8.47 8.13 -24.59
N THR A 123 -8.49 7.50 -25.77
CA THR A 123 -9.52 7.72 -26.81
C THR A 123 -10.74 6.82 -26.66
N VAL A 124 -10.69 5.78 -25.80
CA VAL A 124 -11.75 4.78 -25.68
C VAL A 124 -12.40 4.87 -24.31
N SER A 125 -13.71 5.17 -24.29
CA SER A 125 -14.50 5.16 -23.06
C SER A 125 -14.65 3.73 -22.51
N ILE A 126 -14.62 3.58 -21.19
CA ILE A 126 -14.82 2.30 -20.49
C ILE A 126 -16.16 1.68 -20.87
N ASP A 127 -17.20 2.51 -21.00
CA ASP A 127 -18.56 2.06 -21.34
C ASP A 127 -18.65 1.53 -22.78
N SER A 128 -17.92 2.13 -23.73
CA SER A 128 -17.88 1.63 -25.11
C SER A 128 -17.14 0.29 -25.21
N MET A 129 -16.10 0.06 -24.39
CA MET A 129 -15.41 -1.23 -24.30
C MET A 129 -16.31 -2.33 -23.71
N LEU A 130 -17.03 -2.02 -22.63
CA LEU A 130 -17.99 -2.96 -22.03
C LEU A 130 -19.09 -3.35 -23.02
N HIS A 131 -19.63 -2.37 -23.75
CA HIS A 131 -20.65 -2.65 -24.76
C HIS A 131 -20.11 -3.50 -25.92
N ALA A 132 -18.84 -3.32 -26.33
CA ALA A 132 -18.21 -4.16 -27.36
C ALA A 132 -17.98 -5.61 -26.88
N LEU A 133 -17.58 -5.80 -25.62
CA LEU A 133 -17.44 -7.13 -25.01
C LEU A 133 -18.80 -7.85 -24.92
N GLN A 134 -19.84 -7.17 -24.46
CA GLN A 134 -21.19 -7.76 -24.41
C GLN A 134 -21.70 -8.14 -25.80
N ARG A 135 -21.51 -7.26 -26.80
CA ARG A 135 -21.89 -7.56 -28.19
C ARG A 135 -21.11 -8.74 -28.77
N SER A 136 -19.81 -8.84 -28.51
CA SER A 136 -18.99 -9.94 -29.01
C SER A 136 -19.31 -11.27 -28.31
N ALA A 137 -19.57 -11.26 -27.00
CA ALA A 137 -20.04 -12.43 -26.27
C ALA A 137 -21.40 -12.92 -26.76
N ALA A 138 -22.35 -12.00 -27.00
CA ALA A 138 -23.65 -12.34 -27.57
C ALA A 138 -23.54 -12.90 -29.01
N LYS A 139 -22.62 -12.39 -29.82
CA LYS A 139 -22.35 -12.92 -31.17
C LYS A 139 -21.75 -14.33 -31.14
N LYS A 140 -20.79 -14.59 -30.24
CA LYS A 140 -20.18 -15.92 -30.10
C LYS A 140 -21.20 -16.98 -29.69
N LYS A 141 -22.04 -16.68 -28.69
CA LYS A 141 -23.12 -17.58 -28.26
C LYS A 141 -24.09 -17.92 -29.40
N LYS A 142 -24.48 -16.93 -30.21
CA LYS A 142 -25.35 -17.16 -31.37
C LYS A 142 -24.69 -18.06 -32.43
N LEU A 143 -23.39 -17.90 -32.65
CA LEU A 143 -22.66 -18.76 -33.59
C LEU A 143 -22.58 -20.21 -33.08
N GLU A 144 -22.30 -20.40 -31.79
CA GLU A 144 -22.31 -21.72 -31.13
C GLU A 144 -23.70 -22.37 -31.21
N GLU A 145 -24.77 -21.61 -30.92
CA GLU A 145 -26.16 -22.08 -31.07
C GLU A 145 -26.49 -22.49 -32.52
N GLU A 146 -26.02 -21.73 -33.52
CA GLU A 146 -26.22 -22.08 -34.93
C GLU A 146 -25.44 -23.34 -35.35
N GLU A 147 -24.25 -23.56 -34.80
CA GLU A 147 -23.45 -24.77 -35.02
C GLU A 147 -24.11 -26.00 -34.37
N ASP A 148 -24.58 -25.85 -33.14
CA ASP A 148 -25.35 -26.87 -32.42
C ASP A 148 -26.66 -27.21 -33.15
N GLU A 149 -27.37 -26.21 -33.67
CA GLU A 149 -28.57 -26.44 -34.48
C GLU A 149 -28.28 -27.21 -35.77
N LYS A 150 -27.15 -26.93 -36.45
CA LYS A 150 -26.74 -27.67 -37.67
C LYS A 150 -26.38 -29.11 -37.33
N LEU A 151 -25.67 -29.33 -36.22
CA LEU A 151 -25.37 -30.65 -35.68
C LEU A 151 -26.66 -31.42 -35.36
N ILE A 152 -27.59 -30.83 -34.62
CA ILE A 152 -28.89 -31.43 -34.30
C ILE A 152 -29.66 -31.75 -35.59
N LYS A 153 -29.73 -30.84 -36.55
CA LYS A 153 -30.41 -31.06 -37.84
C LYS A 153 -29.82 -32.25 -38.62
N SER A 154 -28.49 -32.39 -38.65
CA SER A 154 -27.82 -33.52 -39.29
C SER A 154 -28.10 -34.87 -38.60
N ILE A 155 -28.10 -34.90 -37.27
CA ILE A 155 -28.41 -36.11 -36.48
C ILE A 155 -29.89 -36.51 -36.63
N VAL A 156 -30.80 -35.53 -36.63
CA VAL A 156 -32.24 -35.76 -36.77
C VAL A 156 -32.59 -36.27 -38.17
N PHE A 157 -31.94 -35.80 -39.23
CA PHE A 157 -32.19 -36.25 -40.61
C PHE A 157 -31.61 -37.65 -40.89
N CYS A 158 -30.48 -38.02 -40.28
CA CYS A 158 -29.88 -39.36 -40.41
C CYS A 158 -30.66 -40.47 -39.66
N ASN A 159 -31.37 -40.13 -38.58
CA ASN A 159 -32.13 -41.09 -37.77
C ASN A 159 -33.54 -41.42 -38.31
N LEU A 160 -33.92 -40.96 -39.50
CA LEU A 160 -35.25 -41.24 -40.07
C LEU A 160 -35.52 -42.74 -40.37
N LYS A 161 -34.50 -43.61 -40.33
CA LYS A 161 -34.69 -45.07 -40.50
C LYS A 161 -35.17 -45.79 -39.22
N ASN A 162 -35.04 -45.20 -38.03
CA ASN A 162 -35.36 -45.83 -36.74
C ASN A 162 -36.23 -44.95 -35.81
N TYR A 163 -37.26 -44.30 -36.32
CA TYR A 163 -38.24 -43.58 -35.49
C TYR A 163 -39.32 -44.55 -34.97
N VAL A 164 -39.39 -44.72 -33.65
CA VAL A 164 -40.45 -45.49 -32.97
C VAL A 164 -41.70 -44.61 -32.82
N ARG A 165 -42.79 -44.96 -33.53
CA ARG A 165 -44.14 -44.44 -33.26
C ARG A 165 -44.66 -45.03 -31.96
N ARG A 166 -45.23 -44.21 -31.06
CA ARG A 166 -46.06 -44.73 -29.96
C ARG A 166 -47.22 -45.53 -30.57
N ILE A 167 -47.30 -46.81 -30.25
CA ILE A 167 -48.35 -47.73 -30.68
C ILE A 167 -49.65 -47.31 -29.95
N LEU A 168 -50.74 -47.13 -30.70
CA LEU A 168 -52.09 -46.99 -30.14
C LEU A 168 -52.62 -48.40 -29.83
N ASP A 169 -53.14 -48.62 -28.62
CA ASP A 169 -53.62 -49.91 -28.12
C ASP A 169 -54.63 -50.60 -29.07
N ASP A 170 -54.42 -51.91 -29.27
CA ASP A 170 -54.94 -52.75 -30.36
C ASP A 170 -56.47 -53.01 -30.36
N ASP A 171 -57.22 -52.51 -29.36
CA ASP A 171 -58.66 -52.81 -29.22
C ASP A 171 -59.57 -52.02 -30.18
N GLU A 172 -59.14 -50.84 -30.64
CA GLU A 172 -59.90 -49.98 -31.55
C GLU A 172 -59.97 -50.55 -32.99
N ASN A 173 -58.92 -51.26 -33.43
CA ASN A 173 -58.78 -51.72 -34.81
C ASN A 173 -59.59 -52.99 -35.11
N MET A 174 -59.75 -53.86 -34.12
CA MET A 174 -60.58 -55.08 -34.22
C MET A 174 -62.07 -54.73 -34.37
N ARG A 175 -62.54 -53.69 -33.66
CA ARG A 175 -63.91 -53.16 -33.76
C ARG A 175 -64.20 -52.56 -35.14
N LYS A 176 -63.24 -51.84 -35.74
CA LYS A 176 -63.38 -51.24 -37.08
C LYS A 176 -63.39 -52.31 -38.21
N ARG A 177 -62.60 -53.38 -38.07
CA ARG A 177 -62.60 -54.52 -39.02
C ARG A 177 -63.89 -55.34 -38.97
N LYS A 178 -64.46 -55.58 -37.78
CA LYS A 178 -65.78 -56.26 -37.63
C LYS A 178 -66.93 -55.44 -38.22
N LYS A 179 -66.91 -54.10 -38.07
CA LYS A 179 -67.90 -53.19 -38.70
C LYS A 179 -67.81 -53.20 -40.24
N LYS A 180 -66.61 -53.28 -40.83
CA LYS A 180 -66.42 -53.39 -42.30
C LYS A 180 -66.87 -54.74 -42.86
N LYS A 181 -66.62 -55.86 -42.17
CA LYS A 181 -67.14 -57.18 -42.59
C LYS A 181 -68.67 -57.25 -42.53
N LYS A 182 -69.30 -56.70 -41.48
CA LYS A 182 -70.78 -56.62 -41.36
C LYS A 182 -71.43 -55.74 -42.44
N LYS A 183 -70.75 -54.71 -42.94
CA LYS A 183 -71.25 -53.89 -44.06
C LYS A 183 -71.17 -54.60 -45.41
N ARG A 184 -70.13 -55.41 -45.67
CA ARG A 184 -69.95 -56.15 -46.94
C ARG A 184 -70.89 -57.36 -47.09
N LEU A 185 -71.32 -57.97 -45.98
CA LEU A 185 -72.28 -59.08 -45.97
C LEU A 185 -73.75 -58.63 -46.12
N ARG A 186 -74.02 -57.32 -46.10
CA ARG A 186 -75.36 -56.74 -46.30
C ARG A 186 -75.60 -56.20 -47.72
N THR A 187 -74.60 -56.29 -48.60
CA THR A 187 -74.63 -55.72 -49.96
C THR A 187 -74.54 -56.78 -51.06
N ASN A 188 -74.74 -58.06 -50.74
CA ASN A 188 -75.01 -59.14 -51.69
C ASN A 188 -76.39 -59.72 -51.39
#